data_AF-A0A345H8L5-F1
#
_entry.id   AF-A0A345H8L5-F1
#
_cell.length_a   1.000
_cell.length_b   1.000
_cell.length_c   1.000
_cell.angle_alpha   90.00
_cell.angle_beta   90.00
_cell.angle_gamma   90.00
#
_symmetry.space_group_name_H-M   'P 1'
#
loop_
_entity.id
_entity.type
_entity.pdbx_description
1 polymer ?
#
loop_
_entity_poly.entity_id
_entity_poly.type
_entity_poly.pdbx_seq_one_letter_code
_entity_poly.pdbx_strand_id
1 'polypeptide(L)'
;MSIFEFSRLLGQLSPVFLILGVLLGMLLYKRLNAIHKSIIYYFLAMLCVDLTGRFLAQYGNNHVVLIVYSLVEVMGVGYFYYKFLLSKRYVPIFIVNILAILYISWELFSYLFFKTDVKYFQPYAKVVDNFVVILLALTFLYEKMNDFKESRWDNFKLNIVVLVFFTLNTLIFLPFNFLVNESTGIKFYFWMGNLLIVLLFYGFLINEVWKNGRQSKLTPQ
;
A
#
# COMPACT_ATOMS: atom_id res chain seq x y z
N MET A 1 -2.14 8.72 -29.72
CA MET A 1 -2.30 8.80 -28.27
C MET A 1 -0.98 9.25 -27.67
N SER A 2 -0.95 10.39 -26.99
CA SER A 2 0.29 10.86 -26.34
C SER A 2 0.59 10.03 -25.08
N ILE A 3 1.86 9.98 -24.66
CA ILE A 3 2.26 9.32 -23.40
C ILE A 3 1.54 9.95 -22.19
N PHE A 4 1.23 11.24 -22.29
CA PHE A 4 0.45 11.96 -21.29
C PHE A 4 -1.00 11.45 -21.21
N GLU A 5 -1.69 11.31 -22.35
CA GLU A 5 -3.03 10.73 -22.39
C GLU A 5 -3.05 9.29 -21.88
N PHE A 6 -2.03 8.51 -22.24
CA PHE A 6 -1.89 7.13 -21.79
C PHE A 6 -1.72 7.05 -20.27
N SER A 7 -0.81 7.85 -19.70
CA SER A 7 -0.61 7.93 -18.24
C SER A 7 -1.89 8.36 -17.52
N ARG A 8 -2.64 9.31 -18.08
CA ARG A 8 -3.92 9.76 -17.53
C ARG A 8 -4.98 8.66 -17.53
N LEU A 9 -5.14 7.93 -18.64
CA LEU A 9 -6.09 6.80 -18.69
C LEU A 9 -5.66 5.66 -17.76
N LEU A 10 -4.37 5.34 -17.74
CA LEU A 10 -3.83 4.35 -16.82
C LEU A 10 -4.14 4.73 -15.37
N GLY A 11 -4.01 6.02 -15.03
CA GLY A 11 -4.37 6.54 -13.73
C GLY A 11 -5.84 6.39 -13.35
N GLN A 12 -6.76 6.27 -14.31
CA GLN A 12 -8.17 5.99 -14.04
C GLN A 12 -8.42 4.51 -13.70
N LEU A 13 -7.49 3.61 -13.99
CA LEU A 13 -7.63 2.18 -13.66
C LEU A 13 -7.49 1.92 -12.16
N SER A 14 -6.74 2.75 -11.42
CA SER A 14 -6.57 2.61 -9.96
C SER A 14 -7.91 2.52 -9.21
N PRO A 15 -8.81 3.51 -9.31
CA PRO A 15 -10.11 3.45 -8.63
C PRO A 15 -10.99 2.33 -9.18
N VAL A 16 -10.87 1.97 -10.47
CA VAL A 16 -11.61 0.84 -11.04
C VAL A 16 -11.19 -0.47 -10.37
N PHE A 17 -9.89 -0.73 -10.21
CA PHE A 17 -9.39 -1.91 -9.51
C PHE A 17 -9.83 -1.93 -8.05
N LEU A 18 -9.75 -0.79 -7.36
CA LEU A 18 -10.19 -0.67 -5.97
C LEU A 18 -11.69 -0.93 -5.82
N ILE A 19 -12.54 -0.34 -6.68
CA ILE A 19 -13.99 -0.59 -6.70
C ILE A 19 -14.28 -2.06 -6.98
N LEU A 20 -13.61 -2.66 -7.97
CA LEU A 20 -13.76 -4.08 -8.30
C LEU A 20 -13.37 -4.96 -7.09
N GLY A 21 -12.27 -4.65 -6.41
CA GLY A 21 -11.83 -5.35 -5.21
C GLY A 21 -12.83 -5.25 -4.06
N VAL A 22 -13.39 -4.06 -3.82
CA VAL A 22 -14.42 -3.83 -2.81
C VAL A 22 -15.71 -4.57 -3.15
N LEU A 23 -16.22 -4.45 -4.38
CA LEU A 23 -17.45 -5.13 -4.82
C LEU A 23 -17.31 -6.65 -4.74
N LEU A 24 -16.24 -7.20 -5.30
CA LEU A 24 -15.96 -8.64 -5.25
C LEU A 24 -15.81 -9.13 -3.82
N GLY A 25 -15.12 -8.35 -2.98
CA GLY A 25 -14.96 -8.61 -1.56
C GLY A 25 -16.29 -8.63 -0.81
N MET A 26 -17.18 -7.67 -1.05
CA MET A 26 -18.51 -7.61 -0.44
C MET A 26 -19.39 -8.78 -0.86
N LEU A 27 -19.39 -9.14 -2.15
CA LEU A 27 -20.14 -10.29 -2.67
C LEU A 27 -19.71 -11.61 -2.04
N LEU A 28 -18.41 -11.75 -1.75
CA LEU A 28 -17.83 -12.96 -1.15
C LEU A 28 -17.65 -12.87 0.37
N TYR A 29 -18.02 -11.77 1.02
CA TYR A 29 -17.60 -11.43 2.39
C TYR A 29 -17.88 -12.53 3.42
N LYS A 30 -19.04 -13.18 3.33
CA LYS A 30 -19.44 -14.26 4.25
C LYS A 30 -18.55 -15.51 4.15
N ARG A 31 -17.86 -15.71 3.01
CA ARG A 31 -17.04 -16.88 2.71
C ARG A 31 -15.54 -16.64 2.90
N LEU A 32 -15.14 -15.39 3.14
CA LEU A 32 -13.73 -15.04 3.26
C LEU A 32 -13.22 -15.30 4.67
N ASN A 33 -11.98 -15.79 4.75
CA ASN A 33 -11.29 -15.85 6.03
C ASN A 33 -10.90 -14.44 6.53
N ALA A 34 -10.44 -14.35 7.78
CA ALA A 34 -10.13 -13.06 8.40
C ALA A 34 -9.03 -12.27 7.67
N ILE A 35 -8.06 -12.96 7.08
CA ILE A 35 -6.97 -12.36 6.28
C ILE A 35 -7.55 -11.66 5.06
N HIS A 36 -8.38 -12.33 4.27
CA HIS A 36 -8.95 -11.74 3.05
C HIS A 36 -9.99 -10.67 3.36
N LYS A 37 -10.70 -10.76 4.50
CA LYS A 37 -11.54 -9.65 4.98
C LYS A 37 -10.73 -8.39 5.28
N SER A 38 -9.52 -8.54 5.83
CA SER A 38 -8.65 -7.39 6.06
C SER A 38 -8.15 -6.73 4.77
N ILE A 39 -7.92 -7.52 3.71
CA ILE A 39 -7.61 -6.99 2.37
C ILE A 39 -8.75 -6.13 1.83
N ILE A 40 -10.01 -6.47 2.12
CA ILE A 40 -11.17 -5.63 1.73
C ILE A 40 -11.14 -4.28 2.45
N TYR A 41 -10.85 -4.27 3.76
CA TYR A 41 -10.72 -3.02 4.51
C TYR A 41 -9.56 -2.18 3.96
N TYR A 42 -8.46 -2.80 3.55
CA TYR A 42 -7.38 -2.11 2.84
C TYR A 42 -7.86 -1.50 1.53
N PHE A 43 -8.59 -2.24 0.67
CA PHE A 43 -9.15 -1.67 -0.57
C PHE A 43 -10.10 -0.50 -0.31
N LEU A 44 -10.95 -0.59 0.71
CA LEU A 44 -11.86 0.49 1.08
C LEU A 44 -11.08 1.73 1.52
N ALA A 45 -10.07 1.56 2.35
CA ALA A 45 -9.22 2.66 2.82
C ALA A 45 -8.47 3.31 1.66
N MET A 46 -7.87 2.53 0.77
CA MET A 46 -7.17 3.02 -0.42
C MET A 46 -8.12 3.70 -1.41
N LEU A 47 -9.35 3.21 -1.56
CA LEU A 47 -10.37 3.86 -2.40
C LEU A 47 -10.75 5.23 -1.84
N CYS A 48 -10.96 5.35 -0.53
CA CYS A 48 -11.21 6.64 0.11
C CYS A 48 -10.05 7.62 -0.12
N VAL A 49 -8.81 7.15 -0.01
CA VAL A 49 -7.62 7.98 -0.26
C VAL A 49 -7.51 8.40 -1.73
N ASP A 50 -7.71 7.49 -2.69
CA ASP A 50 -7.67 7.79 -4.13
C ASP A 50 -8.76 8.79 -4.53
N LEU A 51 -10.01 8.60 -4.07
CA LEU A 51 -11.12 9.51 -4.33
C LEU A 51 -10.89 10.90 -3.70
N THR A 52 -10.40 10.95 -2.45
CA THR A 52 -10.05 12.21 -1.78
C THR A 52 -8.92 12.91 -2.52
N GLY A 53 -7.93 12.18 -3.00
CA GLY A 53 -6.83 12.69 -3.82
C GLY A 53 -7.29 13.34 -5.10
N ARG A 54 -8.23 12.71 -5.80
CA ARG A 54 -8.83 13.26 -7.04
C ARG A 54 -9.67 14.49 -6.78
N PHE A 55 -10.46 14.47 -5.70
CA PHE A 55 -11.26 15.62 -5.30
C PHE A 55 -10.37 16.82 -4.97
N LEU A 56 -9.33 16.64 -4.14
CA LEU A 56 -8.40 17.70 -3.77
C LEU A 56 -7.54 18.18 -4.95
N ALA A 57 -7.23 17.31 -5.91
CA ALA A 57 -6.53 17.71 -7.13
C ALA A 57 -7.30 18.77 -7.94
N GLN A 58 -8.64 18.82 -7.86
CA GLN A 58 -9.45 19.87 -8.51
C GLN A 58 -9.21 21.26 -7.89
N TYR A 59 -8.78 21.32 -6.63
CA TYR A 59 -8.45 22.55 -5.91
C TYR A 59 -6.95 22.90 -5.99
N GLY A 60 -6.18 22.20 -6.83
CA GLY A 60 -4.80 22.57 -7.17
C GLY A 60 -3.71 22.02 -6.24
N ASN A 61 -4.04 21.30 -5.16
CA ASN A 61 -3.04 20.68 -4.30
C ASN A 61 -3.51 19.34 -3.73
N ASN A 62 -2.81 18.27 -4.08
CA ASN A 62 -3.05 16.91 -3.58
C ASN A 62 -1.84 16.29 -2.86
N HIS A 63 -0.78 17.06 -2.57
CA HIS A 63 0.44 16.51 -1.96
C HIS A 63 0.18 15.96 -0.55
N VAL A 64 -0.73 16.60 0.21
CA VAL A 64 -1.18 16.13 1.52
C VAL A 64 -1.74 14.70 1.47
N VAL A 65 -2.35 14.32 0.34
CA VAL A 65 -2.95 13.00 0.17
C VAL A 65 -1.89 11.92 0.17
N LEU A 66 -0.67 12.22 -0.30
CA LEU A 66 0.43 11.27 -0.26
C LEU A 66 0.88 10.98 1.18
N ILE A 67 0.89 11.98 2.07
CA ILE A 67 1.20 11.77 3.49
C ILE A 67 0.09 10.94 4.16
N VAL A 68 -1.18 11.30 3.89
CA VAL A 68 -2.34 10.54 4.39
C VAL A 68 -2.32 9.10 3.89
N TYR A 69 -1.96 8.89 2.62
CA TYR A 69 -1.79 7.57 2.01
C TYR A 69 -0.76 6.75 2.78
N SER A 70 0.44 7.29 3.01
CA SER A 70 1.49 6.60 3.78
C SER A 70 1.05 6.26 5.20
N LEU A 71 0.31 7.17 5.85
CA LEU A 71 -0.21 6.93 7.20
C LEU A 71 -1.22 5.77 7.24
N VAL A 72 -2.17 5.76 6.29
CA VAL A 72 -3.16 4.70 6.19
C VAL A 72 -2.50 3.37 5.86
N GLU A 73 -1.49 3.36 4.98
CA GLU A 73 -0.75 2.14 4.64
C GLU A 73 0.03 1.57 5.81
N VAL A 74 0.86 2.38 6.49
CA VAL A 74 1.66 1.88 7.62
C VAL A 74 0.76 1.38 8.76
N MET A 75 -0.36 2.07 9.04
CA MET A 75 -1.32 1.64 10.05
C MET A 75 -2.05 0.36 9.63
N GLY A 76 -2.53 0.30 8.40
CA GLY A 76 -3.30 -0.83 7.88
C GLY A 76 -2.46 -2.09 7.71
N VAL A 77 -1.28 -1.96 7.09
CA VAL A 77 -0.34 -3.06 6.88
C VAL A 77 0.31 -3.46 8.19
N GLY A 78 0.71 -2.51 9.04
CA GLY A 78 1.21 -2.81 10.39
C GLY A 78 0.20 -3.64 11.19
N TYR A 79 -1.06 -3.19 11.25
CA TYR A 79 -2.14 -3.95 11.88
C TYR A 79 -2.31 -5.35 11.27
N PHE A 80 -2.30 -5.43 9.94
CA PHE A 80 -2.43 -6.69 9.21
C PHE A 80 -1.34 -7.70 9.62
N TYR A 81 -0.08 -7.27 9.66
CA TYR A 81 1.03 -8.14 10.05
C TYR A 81 0.93 -8.62 11.49
N TYR A 82 0.73 -7.70 12.45
CA TYR A 82 0.67 -8.07 13.86
C TYR A 82 -0.56 -8.92 14.23
N LYS A 83 -1.68 -8.74 13.53
CA LYS A 83 -2.90 -9.48 13.83
C LYS A 83 -2.94 -10.83 13.13
N PHE A 84 -2.42 -10.96 11.91
CA PHE A 84 -2.69 -12.11 11.06
C PHE A 84 -1.46 -12.87 10.58
N LEU A 85 -0.30 -12.23 10.40
CA LEU A 85 0.86 -12.88 9.78
C LEU A 85 1.94 -13.28 10.78
N LEU A 86 2.27 -12.41 11.74
CA LEU A 86 3.29 -12.67 12.76
C LEU A 86 2.67 -13.47 13.92
N SER A 87 3.27 -14.60 14.27
CA SER A 87 2.85 -15.36 15.46
C SER A 87 3.53 -14.89 16.73
N LYS A 88 4.74 -14.30 16.61
CA LYS A 88 5.52 -13.80 17.74
C LYS A 88 5.48 -12.26 17.79
N ARG A 89 5.52 -11.71 19.00
CA ARG A 89 5.59 -10.26 19.21
C ARG A 89 7.04 -9.80 19.14
N TYR A 90 7.46 -9.27 17.99
CA TYR A 90 8.77 -8.65 17.83
C TYR A 90 8.75 -7.20 18.31
N VAL A 91 9.06 -6.99 19.60
CA VAL A 91 9.03 -5.67 20.26
C VAL A 91 9.83 -4.60 19.52
N PRO A 92 11.06 -4.84 19.02
CA PRO A 92 11.80 -3.81 18.29
C PRO A 92 11.08 -3.33 17.04
N ILE A 93 10.52 -4.25 16.25
CA ILE A 93 9.78 -3.93 15.02
C ILE A 93 8.49 -3.18 15.36
N PHE A 94 7.84 -3.54 16.49
CA PHE A 94 6.65 -2.83 16.94
C PHE A 94 6.95 -1.39 17.31
N ILE A 95 8.05 -1.15 18.03
CA ILE A 95 8.52 0.21 18.35
C ILE A 95 8.82 0.99 17.07
N VAL A 96 9.52 0.39 16.11
CA VAL A 96 9.80 1.03 14.80
C VAL A 96 8.52 1.41 14.07
N ASN A 97 7.51 0.54 14.05
CA ASN A 97 6.22 0.82 13.45
C ASN A 97 5.50 2.00 14.13
N ILE A 98 5.52 2.07 15.46
CA ILE A 98 4.94 3.19 16.22
C ILE A 98 5.70 4.49 15.93
N LEU A 99 7.03 4.46 15.92
CA LEU A 99 7.85 5.63 15.59
C LEU A 99 7.56 6.15 14.18
N ALA A 100 7.36 5.26 13.21
CA ALA A 100 6.97 5.63 11.86
C ALA A 100 5.60 6.31 11.81
N ILE A 101 4.60 5.76 12.50
CA ILE A 101 3.27 6.39 12.61
C ILE A 101 3.37 7.78 13.22
N LEU A 102 4.15 7.94 14.31
CA LEU A 102 4.36 9.23 14.96
C LEU A 102 5.06 10.24 14.03
N TYR A 103 6.09 9.79 13.31
CA TYR A 103 6.82 10.62 12.35
C TYR A 103 5.90 11.09 11.21
N ILE A 104 5.16 10.18 10.58
CA ILE A 104 4.26 10.52 9.47
C ILE A 104 3.12 11.43 9.96
N SER A 105 2.60 11.19 11.16
CA SER A 105 1.58 12.05 11.77
C SER A 105 2.12 13.46 12.07
N TRP A 106 3.36 13.54 12.55
CA TRP A 106 4.05 14.81 12.77
C TRP A 106 4.28 15.57 11.46
N GLU A 107 4.66 14.88 10.39
CA GLU A 107 4.81 15.46 9.05
C GLU A 107 3.46 15.98 8.52
N LEU A 108 2.39 15.20 8.67
CA LEU A 108 1.03 15.61 8.30
C LEU A 108 0.58 16.86 9.07
N PHE A 109 0.79 16.86 10.39
CA PHE A 109 0.49 18.01 11.24
C PHE A 109 1.30 19.23 10.78
N SER A 110 2.60 19.07 10.58
CA SER A 110 3.47 20.17 10.18
C SER A 110 3.05 20.78 8.85
N TYR A 111 2.67 19.95 7.88
CA TYR A 111 2.17 20.37 6.58
C TYR A 111 0.88 21.20 6.70
N LEU A 112 -0.08 20.74 7.51
CA LEU A 112 -1.38 21.40 7.67
C LEU A 112 -1.28 22.73 8.44
N PHE A 113 -0.43 22.82 9.46
CA PHE A 113 -0.39 23.96 10.37
C PHE A 113 0.65 25.02 9.99
N PHE A 114 1.80 24.64 9.43
CA PHE A 114 2.89 25.57 9.12
C PHE A 114 2.93 26.03 7.65
N LYS A 115 1.92 25.69 6.84
CA LYS A 115 1.78 26.09 5.41
C LYS A 115 3.10 25.97 4.64
N THR A 116 3.70 24.78 4.68
CA THR A 116 4.96 24.52 4.00
C THR A 116 4.79 24.75 2.50
N ASP A 117 5.69 25.55 1.90
CA ASP A 117 5.63 25.85 0.47
C ASP A 117 5.81 24.56 -0.35
N VAL A 118 5.02 24.39 -1.41
CA VAL A 118 4.94 23.16 -2.22
C VAL A 118 6.30 22.80 -2.81
N LYS A 119 7.16 23.80 -3.04
CA LYS A 119 8.53 23.64 -3.54
C LYS A 119 9.45 22.85 -2.61
N TYR A 120 9.15 22.79 -1.31
CA TYR A 120 9.93 22.05 -0.33
C TYR A 120 9.25 20.75 0.11
N PHE A 121 8.17 20.34 -0.57
CA PHE A 121 7.51 19.08 -0.26
C PHE A 121 8.42 17.90 -0.63
N GLN A 122 8.76 17.09 0.37
CA GLN A 122 9.58 15.89 0.23
C GLN A 122 8.80 14.72 0.83
N PRO A 123 8.55 13.62 0.11
CA PRO A 123 7.65 12.56 0.53
C PRO A 123 8.36 11.55 1.42
N TYR A 124 9.09 12.02 2.43
CA TYR A 124 9.82 11.14 3.33
C TYR A 124 8.86 10.21 4.09
N ALA A 125 7.65 10.67 4.40
CA ALA A 125 6.57 9.84 4.91
C ALA A 125 6.41 8.53 4.12
N LYS A 126 6.48 8.58 2.79
CA LYS A 126 6.28 7.41 1.93
C LYS A 126 7.47 6.44 1.97
N VAL A 127 8.69 6.97 2.04
CA VAL A 127 9.90 6.15 2.17
C VAL A 127 9.92 5.45 3.54
N VAL A 128 9.57 6.17 4.60
CA VAL A 128 9.51 5.64 5.97
C VAL A 128 8.45 4.54 6.09
N ASP A 129 7.24 4.77 5.58
CA ASP A 129 6.18 3.75 5.47
C ASP A 129 6.72 2.49 4.77
N ASN A 130 7.22 2.62 3.54
CA ASN A 130 7.64 1.46 2.79
C ASN A 130 8.74 0.68 3.51
N PHE A 131 9.69 1.37 4.15
CA PHE A 131 10.77 0.75 4.90
C PHE A 131 10.24 -0.07 6.08
N VAL A 132 9.26 0.45 6.83
CA VAL A 132 8.62 -0.26 7.94
C VAL A 132 7.91 -1.51 7.45
N VAL A 133 7.17 -1.43 6.33
CA VAL A 133 6.49 -2.58 5.75
C VAL A 133 7.49 -3.64 5.26
N ILE A 134 8.60 -3.23 4.66
CA ILE A 134 9.70 -4.14 4.28
C ILE A 134 10.24 -4.86 5.52
N LEU A 135 10.49 -4.15 6.62
CA LEU A 135 10.96 -4.75 7.87
C LEU A 135 9.96 -5.75 8.45
N LEU A 136 8.65 -5.44 8.40
CA LEU A 136 7.60 -6.38 8.79
C LEU A 136 7.60 -7.64 7.93
N ALA A 137 7.72 -7.48 6.61
CA ALA A 137 7.75 -8.58 5.66
C ALA A 137 8.99 -9.47 5.82
N LEU A 138 10.16 -8.88 6.07
CA LEU A 138 11.39 -9.61 6.39
C LEU A 138 11.30 -10.31 7.74
N THR A 139 10.68 -9.69 8.74
CA THR A 139 10.44 -10.30 10.06
C THR A 139 9.56 -11.54 9.93
N PHE A 140 8.52 -11.49 9.09
CA PHE A 140 7.71 -12.67 8.77
C PHE A 140 8.55 -13.78 8.14
N LEU A 141 9.42 -13.47 7.18
CA LEU A 141 10.30 -14.47 6.56
C LEU A 141 11.23 -15.09 7.60
N TYR A 142 11.84 -14.27 8.45
CA TYR A 142 12.70 -14.72 9.54
C TYR A 142 11.95 -15.66 10.51
N GLU A 143 10.72 -15.32 10.89
CA GLU A 143 9.90 -16.18 11.75
C GLU A 143 9.63 -17.55 11.10
N LYS A 144 9.26 -17.56 9.81
CA LYS A 144 8.97 -18.79 9.06
C LYS A 144 10.19 -19.66 8.80
N MET A 145 11.35 -19.06 8.58
CA MET A 145 12.61 -19.80 8.40
C MET A 145 13.07 -20.49 9.69
N ASN A 146 12.77 -19.90 10.85
CA ASN A 146 13.16 -20.47 12.15
C ASN A 146 12.18 -21.53 12.67
N ASP A 147 10.92 -21.47 12.26
CA ASP A 147 9.94 -22.49 12.61
C ASP A 147 10.06 -23.67 11.62
N PHE A 148 10.79 -24.73 11.99
CA PHE A 148 11.07 -25.97 11.23
C PHE A 148 9.83 -26.80 10.79
N LYS A 149 8.61 -26.24 10.84
CA LYS A 149 7.37 -26.92 10.46
C LYS A 149 6.96 -26.49 9.05
N GLU A 150 7.34 -27.29 8.05
CA GLU A 150 6.97 -27.12 6.62
C GLU A 150 5.46 -27.03 6.35
N SER A 151 4.58 -27.44 7.27
CA SER A 151 3.14 -27.41 7.03
C SER A 151 2.47 -26.03 7.19
N ARG A 152 3.22 -24.95 7.49
CA ARG A 152 2.66 -23.61 7.77
C ARG A 152 3.24 -22.48 6.91
N TRP A 153 3.48 -22.75 5.63
CA TRP A 153 3.83 -21.74 4.61
C TRP A 153 2.61 -20.95 4.11
N ASP A 154 1.48 -21.07 4.79
CA ASP A 154 0.28 -20.28 4.53
C ASP A 154 0.61 -18.79 4.50
N ASN A 155 0.14 -18.11 3.44
CA ASN A 155 0.34 -16.69 3.17
C ASN A 155 1.79 -16.28 2.83
N PHE A 156 2.73 -17.22 2.65
CA PHE A 156 4.10 -16.90 2.23
C PHE A 156 4.11 -16.13 0.90
N LYS A 157 3.33 -16.60 -0.07
CA LYS A 157 3.17 -15.95 -1.37
C LYS A 157 2.66 -14.50 -1.24
N LEU A 158 1.68 -14.26 -0.37
CA LEU A 158 1.16 -12.92 -0.10
C LEU A 158 2.26 -12.02 0.48
N ASN A 159 3.00 -12.52 1.47
CA ASN A 159 4.12 -11.78 2.07
C ASN A 159 5.21 -11.42 1.05
N ILE A 160 5.59 -12.35 0.17
CA ILE A 160 6.58 -12.09 -0.88
C ILE A 160 6.09 -10.99 -1.83
N VAL A 161 4.82 -11.01 -2.23
CA VAL A 161 4.29 -9.95 -3.10
C VAL A 161 4.25 -8.60 -2.39
N VAL A 162 3.88 -8.57 -1.10
CA VAL A 162 3.98 -7.35 -0.29
C VAL A 162 5.42 -6.84 -0.23
N LEU A 163 6.38 -7.70 0.10
CA LEU A 163 7.81 -7.35 0.14
C LEU A 163 8.28 -6.75 -1.19
N VAL A 164 8.04 -7.43 -2.31
CA VAL A 164 8.45 -6.98 -3.64
C VAL A 164 7.78 -5.64 -3.99
N PHE A 165 6.47 -5.50 -3.74
CA PHE A 165 5.75 -4.27 -4.01
C PHE A 165 6.34 -3.08 -3.24
N PHE A 166 6.52 -3.21 -1.93
CA PHE A 166 7.04 -2.12 -1.09
C PHE A 166 8.52 -1.82 -1.37
N THR A 167 9.33 -2.83 -1.75
CA THR A 167 10.71 -2.61 -2.21
C THR A 167 10.75 -1.83 -3.52
N LEU A 168 9.98 -2.22 -4.53
CA LEU A 168 9.91 -1.49 -5.80
C LEU A 168 9.38 -0.06 -5.61
N ASN A 169 8.38 0.10 -4.74
CA ASN A 169 7.83 1.40 -4.38
C ASN A 169 8.91 2.28 -3.72
N THR A 170 9.69 1.74 -2.78
CA THR A 170 10.82 2.45 -2.16
C THR A 170 11.82 2.94 -3.20
N LEU A 171 12.22 2.08 -4.14
CA LEU A 171 13.18 2.44 -5.19
C LEU A 171 12.68 3.61 -6.06
N ILE A 172 11.38 3.71 -6.29
CA ILE A 172 10.76 4.80 -7.05
C ILE A 172 10.70 6.10 -6.24
N PHE A 173 10.38 6.02 -4.95
CA PHE A 173 10.21 7.20 -4.09
C PHE A 173 11.52 7.74 -3.51
N LEU A 174 12.60 6.96 -3.50
CA LEU A 174 13.91 7.41 -3.00
C LEU A 174 14.49 8.59 -3.82
N PRO A 175 14.48 8.59 -5.17
CA PRO A 175 14.92 9.75 -5.96
C PRO A 175 13.86 10.84 -6.12
N PHE A 176 12.77 10.85 -5.34
CA PHE A 176 11.64 11.73 -5.59
C PHE A 176 11.99 13.23 -5.59
N ASN A 177 12.88 13.66 -4.70
CA ASN A 177 13.31 15.05 -4.62
C ASN A 177 14.00 15.53 -5.91
N PHE A 178 14.64 14.62 -6.66
CA PHE A 178 15.19 14.92 -7.97
C PHE A 178 14.11 14.96 -9.04
N LEU A 179 13.11 14.07 -8.96
CA LEU A 179 12.03 13.95 -9.95
C LEU A 179 11.02 15.11 -9.91
N VAL A 180 10.73 15.67 -8.74
CA VAL A 180 9.77 16.80 -8.62
C VAL A 180 10.33 18.10 -9.17
N ASN A 181 11.63 18.33 -9.00
CA ASN A 181 12.31 19.54 -9.47
C ASN A 181 12.79 19.43 -10.92
N GLU A 182 12.50 18.29 -11.56
CA GLU A 182 12.91 17.96 -12.91
C GLU A 182 11.96 18.60 -13.96
N SER A 183 12.55 19.32 -14.92
CA SER A 183 11.82 20.06 -15.95
C SER A 183 11.51 19.22 -17.19
N THR A 184 12.17 18.08 -17.38
CA THR A 184 11.94 17.19 -18.52
C THR A 184 10.73 16.26 -18.30
N GLY A 185 10.41 15.50 -19.35
CA GLY A 185 9.31 14.52 -19.34
C GLY A 185 9.63 13.23 -18.55
N ILE A 186 10.84 13.07 -18.00
CA ILE A 186 11.29 11.83 -17.33
C ILE A 186 10.37 11.46 -16.16
N LYS A 187 9.89 12.46 -15.40
CA LYS A 187 8.95 12.26 -14.29
C LYS A 187 7.70 11.47 -14.69
N PHE A 188 7.18 11.65 -15.91
CA PHE A 188 5.99 10.93 -16.36
C PHE A 188 6.21 9.43 -16.49
N TYR A 189 7.41 9.00 -16.93
CA TYR A 189 7.75 7.57 -17.02
C TYR A 189 7.88 6.92 -15.65
N PHE A 190 8.49 7.61 -14.68
CA PHE A 190 8.58 7.13 -13.29
C PHE A 190 7.19 6.95 -12.68
N TRP A 191 6.31 7.94 -12.85
CA TRP A 191 4.95 7.86 -12.34
C TRP A 191 4.11 6.78 -13.04
N MET A 192 4.30 6.61 -14.35
CA MET A 192 3.66 5.52 -15.09
C MET A 192 4.14 4.15 -14.58
N GLY A 193 5.44 3.97 -14.37
CA GLY A 193 6.00 2.74 -13.80
C GLY A 193 5.46 2.44 -12.40
N ASN A 194 5.41 3.44 -11.53
CA ASN A 194 4.79 3.32 -10.22
C ASN A 194 3.33 2.87 -10.31
N LEU A 195 2.58 3.48 -11.23
CA LEU A 195 1.16 3.18 -11.39
C LEU A 195 0.93 1.76 -11.90
N LEU A 196 1.76 1.27 -12.81
CA LEU A 196 1.73 -0.13 -13.23
C LEU A 196 1.99 -1.07 -12.05
N ILE A 197 2.97 -0.78 -11.20
CA ILE A 197 3.27 -1.58 -10.00
C ILE A 197 2.07 -1.61 -9.04
N VAL A 198 1.42 -0.47 -8.81
CA VAL A 198 0.20 -0.37 -7.98
C VAL A 198 -0.95 -1.20 -8.58
N LEU A 199 -1.18 -1.10 -9.89
CA LEU A 199 -2.23 -1.89 -10.55
C LEU A 199 -1.97 -3.39 -10.47
N LEU A 200 -0.71 -3.82 -10.65
CA LEU A 200 -0.32 -5.22 -10.51
C LEU A 200 -0.53 -5.71 -9.07
N PHE A 201 -0.18 -4.89 -8.08
CA PHE A 201 -0.41 -5.20 -6.67
C PHE A 201 -1.89 -5.34 -6.34
N TYR A 202 -2.73 -4.38 -6.76
CA TYR A 202 -4.17 -4.47 -6.57
C TYR A 202 -4.77 -5.68 -7.31
N GLY A 203 -4.36 -5.92 -8.56
CA GLY A 203 -4.80 -7.08 -9.33
C GLY A 203 -4.44 -8.40 -8.64
N PHE A 204 -3.26 -8.49 -8.04
CA PHE A 204 -2.85 -9.64 -7.25
C PHE A 204 -3.76 -9.83 -6.02
N LEU A 205 -3.99 -8.78 -5.24
CA LEU A 205 -4.85 -8.85 -4.05
C LEU A 205 -6.29 -9.25 -4.39
N ILE A 206 -6.85 -8.72 -5.50
CA ILE A 206 -8.18 -9.10 -5.99
C ILE A 206 -8.23 -10.59 -6.31
N ASN A 207 -7.19 -11.11 -6.97
CA ASN A 207 -7.08 -12.52 -7.30
C ASN A 207 -7.02 -13.41 -6.05
N GLU A 208 -6.29 -13.01 -5.01
CA GLU A 208 -6.25 -13.74 -3.74
C GLU A 208 -7.62 -13.77 -3.05
N VAL A 209 -8.33 -12.63 -2.98
CA VAL A 209 -9.69 -12.56 -2.44
C VAL A 209 -10.65 -13.46 -3.21
N TRP A 210 -10.59 -13.44 -4.55
CA TRP A 210 -11.42 -14.29 -5.40
C TRP A 210 -11.13 -15.78 -5.21
N LYS A 211 -9.86 -16.17 -5.18
CA LYS A 211 -9.43 -17.57 -4.98
C LYS A 211 -9.92 -18.10 -3.63
N ASN A 212 -9.75 -17.32 -2.56
CA ASN A 212 -10.21 -17.72 -1.23
C ASN A 212 -11.74 -17.90 -1.19
N GLY A 213 -12.49 -16.94 -1.74
CA GLY A 213 -13.95 -17.02 -1.76
C GLY A 213 -14.51 -18.16 -2.64
N ARG A 214 -13.75 -18.62 -3.65
CA ARG A 214 -14.10 -19.81 -4.44
C ARG A 214 -13.76 -21.11 -3.73
N GLN A 215 -12.59 -21.21 -3.10
CA GLN A 215 -12.16 -22.44 -2.40
C GLN A 215 -13.08 -22.77 -1.22
N SER A 216 -13.56 -21.75 -0.49
CA SER A 216 -14.57 -21.94 0.55
C SER A 216 -15.91 -22.52 0.03
N LYS A 217 -16.23 -22.38 -1.27
CA LYS A 217 -17.42 -23.00 -1.87
C LYS A 217 -17.27 -24.52 -2.06
N LEU A 218 -16.04 -25.01 -2.23
CA LEU A 218 -15.75 -26.41 -2.58
C LEU A 218 -15.60 -27.30 -1.35
N THR A 219 -15.28 -26.72 -0.20
CA THR A 219 -15.25 -27.40 1.09
C THR A 219 -16.23 -26.70 2.03
N PRO A 220 -17.54 -27.02 1.96
CA PRO A 220 -18.46 -26.60 3.01
C PRO A 220 -17.98 -27.26 4.32
N GLN A 221 -17.60 -26.42 5.29
CA GLN A 221 -17.39 -26.85 6.67
C GLN A 221 -18.73 -27.13 7.34
#